data_AF-A0AAQ3L806-F1
#
_entry.id   AF-A0AAQ3L806-F1
#
_cell.length_a   1.000
_cell.length_b   1.000
_cell.length_c   1.000
_cell.angle_alpha   90.00
_cell.angle_beta   90.00
_cell.angle_gamma   90.00
#
_symmetry.space_group_name_H-M   'P 1'
#
loop_
_entity.id
_entity.type
_entity.pdbx_description
1 polymer ?
#
loop_
_entity_poly.entity_id
_entity_poly.type
_entity_poly.pdbx_seq_one_letter_code
_entity_poly.pdbx_strand_id
1 'polypeptide(L)'
;MKTIVVTLLYLSLCIIPMFGQAPADADDGRLKMVISTGDGTAFASSGYFYVVVSKDGNSYVKTGEAGVGDSTGTFSYTRIGDNTADLVITDTAEATSFTGVLTFETVSSGTYTFSLPSLGGFQTGTFTAAIPNDFGYATIVPGTAIGEWLYYGPWPWAYIDLPSGAGWAFLNPTDDGLWVFPGFDYPILLLQR
;
A
#
# COMPACT_ATOMS: atom_id res chain seq x y z
N MET A 1 58.85 20.92 -8.79
CA MET A 1 57.62 21.13 -8.00
C MET A 1 56.46 20.51 -8.76
N LYS A 2 55.74 19.53 -8.19
CA LYS A 2 54.59 18.87 -8.84
C LYS A 2 53.31 19.47 -8.25
N THR A 3 52.51 20.11 -9.09
CA THR A 3 51.21 20.68 -8.71
C THR A 3 50.17 19.57 -8.73
N ILE A 4 49.57 19.28 -7.56
CA ILE A 4 48.43 18.35 -7.46
C ILE A 4 47.17 19.19 -7.69
N VAL A 5 46.43 18.87 -8.76
CA VAL A 5 45.12 19.46 -9.05
C VAL A 5 44.08 18.55 -8.39
N VAL A 6 43.42 19.05 -7.35
CA VAL A 6 42.31 18.37 -6.68
C VAL A 6 41.02 18.76 -7.40
N THR A 7 40.47 17.84 -8.20
CA THR A 7 39.16 18.02 -8.81
C THR A 7 38.08 17.71 -7.79
N LEU A 8 37.39 18.74 -7.30
CA LEU A 8 36.20 18.60 -6.45
C LEU A 8 35.04 18.08 -7.30
N LEU A 9 34.65 16.82 -7.11
CA LEU A 9 33.43 16.26 -7.71
C LEU A 9 32.24 16.68 -6.85
N TYR A 10 31.45 17.65 -7.33
CA TYR A 10 30.18 18.02 -6.71
C TYR A 10 29.14 16.93 -6.99
N LEU A 11 28.94 16.04 -6.01
CA LEU A 11 27.83 15.10 -6.03
C LEU A 11 26.55 15.86 -5.64
N SER A 12 25.79 16.31 -6.64
CA SER A 12 24.48 16.91 -6.41
C SER A 12 23.49 15.79 -6.05
N LEU A 13 23.12 15.71 -4.77
CA LEU A 13 22.12 14.78 -4.29
C LEU A 13 20.75 15.23 -4.83
N CYS A 14 20.28 14.60 -5.89
CA CYS A 14 18.93 14.83 -6.39
C CYS A 14 17.95 14.17 -5.41
N ILE A 15 17.38 14.95 -4.49
CA ILE A 15 16.29 14.50 -3.64
C ILE A 15 15.05 14.49 -4.53
N ILE A 16 14.73 13.33 -5.08
CA ILE A 16 13.47 13.14 -5.80
C ILE A 16 12.38 13.06 -4.72
N PRO A 17 11.41 13.98 -4.68
CA PRO A 17 10.28 13.82 -3.78
C PRO A 17 9.60 12.49 -4.10
N MET A 18 9.60 11.56 -3.14
CA MET A 18 8.78 10.35 -3.20
C MET A 18 7.33 10.76 -3.01
N PHE A 19 6.70 11.29 -4.06
CA PHE A 19 5.26 11.43 -4.09
C PHE A 19 4.63 10.04 -4.07
N GLY A 20 3.54 9.88 -3.33
CA GLY A 20 2.74 8.68 -3.41
C GLY A 20 2.30 8.43 -4.85
N GLN A 21 2.37 7.17 -5.28
CA GLN A 21 1.88 6.75 -6.58
C GLN A 21 0.69 5.84 -6.34
N ALA A 22 -0.44 6.13 -6.98
CA ALA A 22 -1.59 5.24 -6.96
C ALA A 22 -1.23 3.94 -7.71
N PRO A 23 -1.40 2.77 -7.09
CA PRO A 23 -1.25 1.48 -7.76
C PRO A 23 -2.15 1.38 -9.01
N ALA A 24 -1.75 0.55 -9.97
CA ALA A 24 -2.54 0.31 -11.18
C ALA A 24 -3.84 -0.47 -10.87
N ASP A 25 -3.75 -1.40 -9.91
CA ASP A 25 -4.84 -2.20 -9.37
C ASP A 25 -4.78 -2.16 -7.83
N ALA A 26 -5.83 -2.67 -7.17
CA ALA A 26 -5.87 -2.79 -5.72
C ALA A 26 -5.89 -4.25 -5.27
N ASP A 27 -5.60 -5.19 -6.17
CA ASP A 27 -5.84 -6.62 -5.94
C ASP A 27 -5.00 -7.15 -4.78
N ASP A 28 -5.60 -8.03 -3.96
CA ASP A 28 -5.01 -8.56 -2.72
C ASP A 28 -4.62 -7.48 -1.69
N GLY A 29 -5.07 -6.23 -1.87
CA GLY A 29 -4.74 -5.13 -0.98
C GLY A 29 -5.38 -5.26 0.40
N ARG A 30 -4.63 -4.83 1.43
CA ARG A 30 -5.19 -4.57 2.76
C ARG A 30 -4.98 -3.13 3.15
N LEU A 31 -6.07 -2.42 3.45
CA LEU A 31 -6.05 -1.04 3.90
C LEU A 31 -6.50 -0.98 5.35
N LYS A 32 -5.68 -0.38 6.22
CA LYS A 32 -6.14 0.14 7.50
C LYS A 32 -6.64 1.56 7.27
N MET A 33 -7.91 1.80 7.56
CA MET A 33 -8.59 3.08 7.38
C MET A 33 -8.85 3.70 8.76
N VAL A 34 -8.28 4.85 9.04
CA VAL A 34 -8.52 5.61 10.27
C VAL A 34 -9.51 6.72 9.97
N ILE A 35 -10.53 6.88 10.79
CA ILE A 35 -11.59 7.87 10.60
C ILE A 35 -11.20 9.17 11.31
N SER A 36 -11.04 10.24 10.56
CA SER A 36 -10.79 11.58 11.12
C SER A 36 -12.09 12.36 11.31
N THR A 37 -13.02 12.25 10.37
CA THR A 37 -14.34 12.89 10.46
C THR A 37 -15.35 12.06 9.69
N GLY A 38 -16.55 11.90 10.25
CA GLY A 38 -17.70 11.32 9.57
C GLY A 38 -18.99 11.93 10.11
N ASP A 39 -20.07 11.81 9.36
CA ASP A 39 -21.37 12.40 9.72
C ASP A 39 -22.06 11.74 10.92
N GLY A 40 -21.70 10.50 11.28
CA GLY A 40 -22.32 9.74 12.36
C GLY A 40 -23.69 9.16 12.02
N THR A 41 -24.17 9.32 10.79
CA THR A 41 -25.47 8.82 10.31
C THR A 41 -25.32 7.71 9.29
N ALA A 42 -24.61 7.98 8.18
CA ALA A 42 -24.34 7.02 7.12
C ALA A 42 -22.91 6.46 7.25
N PHE A 43 -22.03 7.23 7.88
CA PHE A 43 -20.66 6.86 8.16
C PHE A 43 -20.37 6.98 9.65
N ALA A 44 -19.44 6.16 10.15
CA ALA A 44 -18.99 6.29 11.53
C ALA A 44 -18.26 7.63 11.73
N SER A 45 -18.48 8.29 12.87
CA SER A 45 -17.89 9.60 13.16
C SER A 45 -16.43 9.53 13.63
N SER A 46 -15.99 8.35 14.10
CA SER A 46 -14.63 8.07 14.56
C SER A 46 -14.36 6.56 14.58
N GLY A 47 -13.10 6.17 14.80
CA GLY A 47 -12.67 4.77 14.87
C GLY A 47 -11.71 4.39 13.75
N TYR A 48 -11.57 3.09 13.51
CA TYR A 48 -10.80 2.59 12.37
C TYR A 48 -11.36 1.25 11.92
N PHE A 49 -11.05 0.86 10.69
CA PHE A 49 -11.43 -0.43 10.14
C PHE A 49 -10.36 -0.93 9.20
N TYR A 50 -10.36 -2.23 8.96
CA TYR A 50 -9.52 -2.86 7.94
C TYR A 50 -10.40 -3.24 6.77
N VAL A 51 -9.95 -2.94 5.56
CA VAL A 51 -10.52 -3.44 4.32
C VAL A 51 -9.52 -4.42 3.72
N VAL A 52 -9.96 -5.63 3.46
CA VAL A 52 -9.20 -6.63 2.70
C VAL A 52 -9.95 -6.87 1.41
N VAL A 53 -9.27 -6.70 0.27
CA VAL A 53 -9.86 -6.96 -1.04
C VAL A 53 -9.33 -8.26 -1.63
N SER A 54 -10.18 -8.99 -2.36
CA SER A 54 -9.79 -10.27 -2.96
C SER A 54 -8.82 -10.09 -4.13
N LYS A 55 -7.87 -11.01 -4.28
CA LYS A 55 -6.91 -11.06 -5.40
C LYS A 55 -7.55 -11.21 -6.79
N ASP A 56 -8.55 -12.08 -6.92
CA ASP A 56 -9.07 -12.49 -8.23
C ASP A 56 -10.52 -12.04 -8.46
N GLY A 57 -10.96 -10.98 -7.78
CA GLY A 57 -12.37 -10.63 -7.80
C GLY A 57 -12.69 -9.27 -7.22
N ASN A 58 -13.97 -8.95 -7.27
CA ASN A 58 -14.50 -7.68 -6.80
C ASN A 58 -14.97 -7.73 -5.35
N SER A 59 -14.54 -8.70 -4.53
CA SER A 59 -15.05 -8.86 -3.16
C SER A 59 -14.16 -8.17 -2.14
N TYR A 60 -14.76 -7.68 -1.06
CA TYR A 60 -14.01 -7.20 0.11
C TYR A 60 -14.61 -7.69 1.42
N VAL A 61 -13.77 -7.68 2.45
CA VAL A 61 -14.15 -7.87 3.86
C VAL A 61 -13.72 -6.63 4.64
N LYS A 62 -14.65 -6.06 5.41
CA LYS A 62 -14.40 -4.98 6.35
C LYS A 62 -14.47 -5.52 7.78
N THR A 63 -13.39 -5.34 8.52
CA THR A 63 -13.36 -5.59 9.96
C THR A 63 -13.29 -4.26 10.68
N GLY A 64 -14.37 -3.91 11.36
CA GLY A 64 -14.50 -2.66 12.09
C GLY A 64 -13.92 -2.77 13.50
N GLU A 65 -13.35 -1.68 13.98
CA GLU A 65 -12.83 -1.54 15.34
C GLU A 65 -13.25 -0.19 15.91
N ALA A 66 -13.22 -0.06 17.24
CA ALA A 66 -13.52 1.19 17.93
C ALA A 66 -14.87 1.83 17.52
N GLY A 67 -15.93 1.03 17.41
CA GLY A 67 -17.29 1.49 17.11
C GLY A 67 -17.68 1.43 15.63
N VAL A 68 -16.79 0.95 14.76
CA VAL A 68 -17.13 0.59 13.38
C VAL A 68 -17.59 -0.87 13.33
N GLY A 69 -18.69 -1.16 12.63
CA GLY A 69 -19.20 -2.52 12.45
C GLY A 69 -18.48 -3.29 11.34
N ASP A 70 -18.47 -4.61 11.44
CA ASP A 70 -17.99 -5.50 10.38
C ASP A 70 -18.96 -5.52 9.20
N SER A 71 -18.43 -5.70 7.99
CA SER A 71 -19.26 -5.93 6.80
C SER A 71 -18.49 -6.63 5.69
N THR A 72 -19.19 -6.98 4.63
CA THR A 72 -18.61 -7.51 3.39
C THR A 72 -19.34 -6.89 2.21
N GLY A 73 -18.77 -7.06 1.01
CA GLY A 73 -19.47 -6.69 -0.20
C GLY A 73 -18.55 -6.70 -1.40
N THR A 74 -18.81 -5.79 -2.33
CA THR A 74 -17.99 -5.64 -3.52
C THR A 74 -17.30 -4.30 -3.62
N PHE A 75 -16.20 -4.25 -4.35
CA PHE A 75 -15.45 -3.03 -4.63
C PHE A 75 -15.08 -2.92 -6.11
N SER A 76 -14.80 -1.71 -6.56
CA SER A 76 -14.09 -1.44 -7.81
C SER A 76 -13.09 -0.31 -7.60
N TYR A 77 -11.89 -0.47 -8.14
CA TYR A 77 -10.81 0.49 -8.06
C TYR A 77 -10.45 0.98 -9.46
N THR A 78 -10.31 2.31 -9.61
CA THR A 78 -9.85 2.91 -10.86
C THR A 78 -8.81 3.97 -10.55
N ARG A 79 -7.58 3.79 -11.03
CA ARG A 79 -6.58 4.88 -10.99
C ARG A 79 -7.03 6.02 -11.89
N ILE A 80 -7.16 7.22 -11.33
CA ILE A 80 -7.63 8.43 -12.05
C ILE A 80 -6.55 9.51 -12.19
N GLY A 81 -5.41 9.37 -11.50
CA GLY A 81 -4.27 10.26 -11.59
C GLY A 81 -2.98 9.60 -11.13
N ASP A 82 -1.90 10.37 -11.00
CA ASP A 82 -0.61 9.84 -10.58
C ASP A 82 -0.62 9.36 -9.13
N ASN A 83 -1.30 10.09 -8.26
CA ASN A 83 -1.41 9.80 -6.84
C ASN A 83 -2.87 9.70 -6.36
N THR A 84 -3.82 9.52 -7.28
CA THR A 84 -5.25 9.48 -6.95
C THR A 84 -5.96 8.31 -7.60
N ALA A 85 -6.89 7.71 -6.87
CA ALA A 85 -7.74 6.63 -7.35
C ALA A 85 -9.17 6.76 -6.85
N ASP A 86 -10.12 6.38 -7.70
CA ASP A 86 -11.51 6.20 -7.32
C ASP A 86 -11.70 4.79 -6.76
N LEU A 87 -12.44 4.71 -5.66
CA LEU A 87 -12.85 3.48 -5.02
C LEU A 87 -14.37 3.49 -4.85
N VAL A 88 -15.06 2.54 -5.47
CA VAL A 88 -16.49 2.34 -5.26
C VAL A 88 -16.67 1.10 -4.41
N ILE A 89 -17.42 1.20 -3.32
CA ILE A 89 -17.73 0.08 -2.44
C ILE A 89 -19.24 -0.10 -2.41
N THR A 90 -19.70 -1.33 -2.63
CA THR A 90 -21.09 -1.73 -2.40
C THR A 90 -21.12 -2.64 -1.19
N ASP A 91 -21.59 -2.09 -0.07
CA ASP A 91 -21.61 -2.78 1.23
C ASP A 91 -22.93 -3.52 1.43
N THR A 92 -22.86 -4.79 1.82
CA THR A 92 -24.05 -5.63 2.05
C THR A 92 -24.83 -5.24 3.30
N ALA A 93 -24.18 -4.63 4.29
CA ALA A 93 -24.83 -4.15 5.51
C ALA A 93 -25.65 -2.87 5.24
N GLU A 94 -25.10 -1.98 4.40
CA GLU A 94 -25.73 -0.68 4.09
C GLU A 94 -26.65 -0.73 2.86
N ALA A 95 -26.67 -1.86 2.14
CA ALA A 95 -27.43 -2.10 0.90
C ALA A 95 -27.29 -0.98 -0.15
N THR A 96 -26.20 -0.20 -0.09
CA THR A 96 -25.95 0.97 -0.91
C THR A 96 -24.48 1.06 -1.29
N SER A 97 -24.21 1.68 -2.43
CA SER A 97 -22.86 1.93 -2.90
C SER A 97 -22.41 3.33 -2.50
N PHE A 98 -21.23 3.43 -1.89
CA PHE A 98 -20.55 4.71 -1.68
C PHE A 98 -19.31 4.80 -2.56
N THR A 99 -18.97 6.03 -2.92
CA THR A 99 -17.82 6.36 -3.75
C THR A 99 -16.78 7.08 -2.92
N GLY A 100 -15.52 6.80 -3.18
CA GLY A 100 -14.40 7.43 -2.52
C GLY A 100 -13.28 7.80 -3.44
N VAL A 101 -12.52 8.79 -3.00
CA VAL A 101 -11.25 9.17 -3.60
C VAL A 101 -10.15 8.85 -2.61
N LEU A 102 -9.20 8.03 -3.04
CA LEU A 102 -7.94 7.80 -2.35
C LEU A 102 -6.90 8.77 -2.91
N THR A 103 -6.18 9.46 -2.04
CA THR A 103 -5.03 10.31 -2.39
C THR A 103 -3.81 9.76 -1.70
N PHE A 104 -2.86 9.26 -2.48
CA PHE A 104 -1.62 8.65 -2.02
C PHE A 104 -0.60 9.74 -1.72
N GLU A 105 -0.10 9.76 -0.49
CA GLU A 105 0.99 10.63 -0.05
C GLU A 105 2.33 9.89 -0.13
N THR A 106 2.30 8.58 0.09
CA THR A 106 3.43 7.65 -0.10
C THR A 106 2.96 6.41 -0.87
N VAL A 107 3.85 5.44 -1.10
CA VAL A 107 3.50 4.16 -1.73
C VAL A 107 2.51 3.32 -0.91
N SER A 108 2.40 3.57 0.40
CA SER A 108 1.59 2.76 1.32
C SER A 108 0.74 3.59 2.27
N SER A 109 0.64 4.90 2.09
CA SER A 109 -0.18 5.75 2.95
C SER A 109 -0.75 6.94 2.22
N GLY A 110 -1.84 7.47 2.77
CA GLY A 110 -2.46 8.68 2.25
C GLY A 110 -3.75 9.02 2.96
N THR A 111 -4.59 9.78 2.28
CA THR A 111 -5.91 10.20 2.75
C THR A 111 -7.02 9.63 1.90
N TYR A 112 -8.20 9.46 2.48
CA TYR A 112 -9.40 9.12 1.74
C TYR A 112 -10.54 10.07 2.05
N THR A 113 -11.45 10.20 1.08
CA THR A 113 -12.77 10.82 1.27
C THR A 113 -13.81 9.89 0.68
N PHE A 114 -14.75 9.41 1.49
CA PHE A 114 -15.93 8.69 1.06
C PHE A 114 -17.15 9.60 1.11
N SER A 115 -18.06 9.39 0.16
CA SER A 115 -19.36 10.05 0.10
C SER A 115 -20.42 9.03 -0.28
N LEU A 116 -21.63 9.19 0.28
CA LEU A 116 -22.79 8.38 -0.07
C LEU A 116 -23.79 9.26 -0.83
N PRO A 117 -23.80 9.23 -2.18
CA PRO A 117 -24.58 10.20 -2.96
C PRO A 117 -26.10 10.08 -2.77
N SER A 118 -26.59 8.87 -2.47
CA SER A 118 -28.02 8.56 -2.41
C SER A 118 -28.72 9.06 -1.15
N LEU A 119 -28.06 8.96 0.00
CA LEU A 119 -28.61 9.35 1.31
C LEU A 119 -28.01 10.67 1.83
N GLY A 120 -26.99 11.19 1.13
CA GLY A 120 -26.11 12.18 1.70
C GLY A 120 -25.18 11.54 2.73
N GLY A 121 -24.07 12.22 3.00
CA GLY A 121 -23.11 11.79 3.99
C GLY A 121 -21.69 11.71 3.47
N PHE A 122 -20.74 11.83 4.40
CA PHE A 122 -19.33 11.77 4.09
C PHE A 122 -18.51 11.21 5.24
N GLN A 123 -17.34 10.69 4.88
CA GLN A 123 -16.30 10.30 5.80
C GLN A 123 -14.94 10.67 5.22
N THR A 124 -14.05 11.20 6.04
CA THR A 124 -12.66 11.46 5.65
C THR A 124 -11.71 10.85 6.67
N GLY A 125 -10.49 10.57 6.21
CA GLY A 125 -9.45 10.12 7.11
C GLY A 125 -8.18 9.74 6.40
N THR A 126 -7.36 8.95 7.09
CA THR A 126 -6.08 8.46 6.58
C THR A 126 -6.12 6.96 6.38
N PHE A 127 -5.30 6.47 5.46
CA PHE A 127 -5.12 5.04 5.27
C PHE A 127 -3.65 4.64 5.31
N THR A 128 -3.43 3.38 5.66
CA THR A 128 -2.16 2.70 5.49
C THR A 128 -2.41 1.37 4.78
N ALA A 129 -1.80 1.19 3.63
CA ALA A 129 -1.80 -0.05 2.89
C ALA A 129 -0.73 -1.00 3.44
N ALA A 130 -1.11 -2.25 3.65
CA ALA A 130 -0.19 -3.36 3.84
C ALA A 130 -0.09 -4.11 2.51
N ILE A 131 1.13 -4.41 2.09
CA ILE A 131 1.39 -5.29 0.96
C ILE A 131 1.33 -6.73 1.49
N PRO A 132 0.58 -7.64 0.85
CA PRO A 132 0.66 -9.07 1.13
C PRO A 132 2.10 -9.54 1.01
N ASN A 133 2.54 -10.38 1.93
CA ASN A 133 3.72 -11.21 1.72
C ASN A 133 3.30 -12.68 1.76
N ASP A 134 4.17 -13.56 1.27
CA ASP A 134 3.96 -15.02 1.23
C ASP A 134 3.64 -15.65 2.60
N PHE A 135 3.77 -14.88 3.69
CA PHE A 135 3.52 -15.28 5.07
C PHE A 135 2.33 -14.56 5.73
N GLY A 136 1.57 -13.72 5.00
CA GLY A 136 0.40 -12.97 5.49
C GLY A 136 0.48 -11.44 5.30
N TYR A 137 -0.24 -10.68 6.14
CA TYR A 137 -0.23 -9.21 6.12
C TYR A 137 0.75 -8.64 7.16
N ALA A 138 1.81 -7.97 6.74
CA ALA A 138 2.69 -7.22 7.65
C ALA A 138 2.15 -5.79 7.90
N THR A 139 2.02 -5.41 9.17
CA THR A 139 1.71 -4.01 9.53
C THR A 139 3.00 -3.19 9.47
N ILE A 140 3.10 -2.25 8.53
CA ILE A 140 4.25 -1.34 8.44
C ILE A 140 4.10 -0.29 9.53
N VAL A 141 4.94 -0.36 10.58
CA VAL A 141 5.04 0.67 11.62
C VAL A 141 6.20 1.60 11.27
N PRO A 142 5.98 2.92 11.09
CA PRO A 142 7.07 3.86 10.85
C PRO A 142 8.11 3.81 11.98
N GLY A 143 9.36 3.45 11.65
CA GLY A 143 10.49 3.49 12.59
C GLY A 143 10.74 2.23 13.44
N THR A 144 10.04 1.11 13.19
CA THR A 144 10.41 -0.19 13.77
C THR A 144 10.93 -1.09 12.66
N ALA A 145 12.24 -1.36 12.65
CA ALA A 145 12.84 -2.27 11.68
C ALA A 145 12.38 -3.70 11.97
N ILE A 146 11.34 -4.13 11.26
CA ILE A 146 10.95 -5.52 11.09
C ILE A 146 10.76 -5.73 9.59
N GLY A 147 11.80 -6.25 8.92
CA GLY A 147 11.74 -6.74 7.53
C GLY A 147 11.00 -5.81 6.57
N GLU A 148 11.58 -4.64 6.29
CA GLU A 148 11.00 -3.67 5.36
C GLU A 148 11.04 -4.19 3.92
N TRP A 149 9.88 -4.58 3.38
CA TRP A 149 9.71 -4.69 1.93
C TRP A 149 9.56 -3.29 1.35
N LEU A 150 10.67 -2.71 0.87
CA LEU A 150 10.66 -1.49 0.06
C LEU A 150 10.43 -1.87 -1.41
N TYR A 151 9.20 -1.70 -1.89
CA TYR A 151 8.90 -1.80 -3.32
C TYR A 151 9.30 -0.49 -4.01
N TYR A 152 10.39 -0.51 -4.77
CA TYR A 152 10.82 0.62 -5.60
C TYR A 152 10.19 0.50 -7.00
N GLY A 153 9.15 1.28 -7.29
CA GLY A 153 8.40 1.23 -8.55
C GLY A 153 9.19 1.29 -9.88
N PRO A 154 10.41 1.87 -10.01
CA PRO A 154 11.16 1.82 -11.26
C PRO A 154 12.11 0.62 -11.40
N TRP A 155 12.28 -0.19 -10.34
CA TRP A 155 13.33 -1.22 -10.29
C TRP A 155 12.78 -2.44 -9.52
N PRO A 156 12.78 -3.66 -10.08
CA PRO A 156 12.13 -4.81 -9.44
C PRO A 156 12.92 -5.38 -8.24
N TRP A 157 13.64 -4.54 -7.50
CA TRP A 157 14.52 -4.95 -6.42
C TRP A 157 13.88 -4.59 -5.07
N ALA A 158 13.71 -5.57 -4.21
CA ALA A 158 13.35 -5.41 -2.81
C ALA A 158 14.57 -5.77 -1.94
N TYR A 159 14.79 -5.05 -0.85
CA TYR A 159 15.76 -5.46 0.16
C TYR A 159 15.06 -6.35 1.18
N ILE A 160 15.56 -7.56 1.40
CA ILE A 160 14.99 -8.52 2.34
C ILE A 160 15.97 -8.72 3.48
N ASP A 161 15.53 -8.44 4.70
CA ASP A 161 16.27 -8.75 5.91
C ASP A 161 15.77 -10.10 6.47
N LEU A 162 16.52 -11.18 6.23
CA LEU A 162 16.20 -12.52 6.71
C LEU A 162 17.02 -12.84 7.98
N PRO A 163 16.52 -13.72 8.88
CA PRO A 163 17.30 -14.19 10.02
C PRO A 163 18.67 -14.81 9.66
N SER A 164 18.83 -15.26 8.41
CA SER A 164 20.07 -15.81 7.85
C SER A 164 20.99 -14.78 7.20
N GLY A 165 20.62 -13.50 7.17
CA GLY A 165 21.36 -12.41 6.54
C GLY A 165 20.48 -11.57 5.60
N ALA A 166 20.84 -10.30 5.46
CA ALA A 166 20.13 -9.36 4.59
C ALA A 166 20.65 -9.39 3.15
N GLY A 167 19.77 -9.24 2.16
CA GLY A 167 20.14 -9.27 0.74
C GLY A 167 19.14 -8.56 -0.16
N TRP A 168 19.56 -8.22 -1.38
CA TRP A 168 18.66 -7.72 -2.40
C TRP A 168 17.97 -8.90 -3.11
N ALA A 169 16.68 -8.79 -3.36
CA ALA A 169 15.90 -9.74 -4.12
C ALA A 169 15.28 -9.05 -5.33
N PHE A 170 15.29 -9.73 -6.47
CA PHE A 170 14.58 -9.31 -7.66
C PHE A 170 13.21 -10.01 -7.70
N LEU A 171 12.16 -9.20 -7.77
CA LEU A 171 10.80 -9.64 -8.04
C LEU A 171 10.62 -9.60 -9.55
N ASN A 172 10.62 -10.76 -10.23
CA ASN A 172 10.25 -10.79 -11.64
C ASN A 172 8.72 -10.87 -11.74
N PRO A 173 8.01 -9.81 -12.16
CA PRO A 173 6.55 -9.83 -12.24
C PRO A 173 6.01 -10.79 -13.31
N THR A 174 6.84 -11.38 -14.18
CA THR A 174 6.37 -12.29 -15.23
C THR A 174 6.39 -13.78 -14.86
N ASP A 175 7.11 -14.18 -13.81
CA ASP A 175 7.46 -15.60 -13.61
C ASP A 175 6.96 -16.21 -12.29
N ASP A 176 6.09 -15.51 -11.54
CA ASP A 176 5.60 -15.96 -10.21
C ASP A 176 6.71 -16.40 -9.23
N GLY A 177 7.96 -15.97 -9.46
CA GLY A 177 9.14 -16.43 -8.74
C GLY A 177 9.91 -15.30 -8.04
N LEU A 178 10.23 -15.50 -6.76
CA LEU A 178 11.12 -14.63 -5.99
C LEU A 178 12.58 -15.03 -6.19
N TRP A 179 13.38 -14.14 -6.77
CA TRP A 179 14.82 -14.36 -6.93
C TRP A 179 15.58 -13.62 -5.83
N VAL A 180 16.15 -14.35 -4.88
CA VAL A 180 16.96 -13.76 -3.79
C VAL A 180 18.43 -13.78 -4.17
N PHE A 181 19.13 -12.64 -4.05
CA PHE A 181 20.58 -12.52 -4.25
C PHE A 181 21.28 -12.27 -2.91
N PRO A 182 21.59 -13.31 -2.14
CA PRO A 182 22.29 -13.16 -0.88
C PRO A 182 23.78 -12.94 -1.13
N GLY A 183 24.22 -11.68 -1.09
CA GLY A 183 25.64 -11.34 -1.25
C GLY A 183 26.16 -11.59 -2.67
N PHE A 184 27.20 -10.86 -3.06
CA PHE A 184 27.67 -10.75 -4.44
C PHE A 184 28.27 -12.01 -5.08
N ASP A 185 28.14 -13.20 -4.48
CA ASP A 185 28.91 -14.35 -4.95
C ASP A 185 28.13 -15.36 -5.82
N TYR A 186 26.87 -15.74 -5.55
CA TYR A 186 26.09 -16.59 -6.48
C TYR A 186 24.56 -16.48 -6.28
N PRO A 187 23.73 -16.55 -7.34
CA PRO A 187 22.28 -16.63 -7.21
C PRO A 187 21.85 -18.00 -6.65
N ILE A 188 21.00 -18.01 -5.63
CA ILE A 188 20.32 -19.22 -5.14
C ILE A 188 18.90 -19.17 -5.67
N LEU A 189 18.56 -20.11 -6.56
CA LEU A 189 17.19 -20.35 -6.98
C LEU A 189 16.45 -21.07 -5.84
N LEU A 190 15.58 -20.35 -5.14
CA LEU A 190 14.58 -20.97 -4.28
C LEU A 190 13.42 -21.41 -5.18
N LEU A 191 13.51 -22.65 -5.69
CA LEU A 191 12.39 -23.31 -6.36
C LEU A 191 11.27 -23.52 -5.34
N GLN A 192 10.10 -22.92 -5.56
CA GLN A 192 8.88 -23.34 -4.85
C GLN A 192 8.33 -24.64 -5.44
N ARG A 193 7.71 -25.44 -4.55
CA ARG A 193 6.84 -26.57 -4.87
C ARG A 193 5.41 -26.09 -5.04
#